data_AF-A0A352WIE2-F1
#
_entry.id   AF-A0A352WIE2-F1
#
_cell.length_a   1.000
_cell.length_b   1.000
_cell.length_c   1.000
_cell.angle_alpha   90.00
_cell.angle_beta   90.00
_cell.angle_gamma   90.00
#
_symmetry.space_group_name_H-M   'P 1'
#
loop_
_entity.id
_entity.type
_entity.pdbx_description
1 polymer ?
#
loop_
_entity_poly.entity_id
_entity_poly.type
_entity_poly.pdbx_seq_one_letter_code
_entity_poly.pdbx_strand_id
1 'polypeptide(L)'
;MRFIIVTGMSGAGKSTALRTFEDFGYFCVDNLPVQLIERFTEIMADKSFTPDKVALGIDARNGEALDALSEVLLRLKMNNFHYEIMFLDANNTTLVKRYKETRREHPLAVLGRVEDGIALERKKVAFLRETADYVIDTSMLLARDLKHEIEAIYEEEKAYNSMVVTVMSFGYKFGIPAEADYVIDARFLPNPYYDTTLRKMTGDDKAVQEYVMAGGDGERFLDGLMQLFSFVIPQFLKKEGRHQFVIAIGCTGGRHRSVTIANLLGERIKSLPYSVHLFHRDIVNDKYVKGEA
;
A
#
# COMPACT_ATOMS: atom_id res chain seq x y z
N MET A 1 -3.08 -26.45 -6.85
CA MET A 1 -2.12 -25.51 -7.47
C MET A 1 -2.63 -24.09 -7.27
N ARG A 2 -1.79 -23.17 -6.78
CA ARG A 2 -2.12 -21.75 -6.63
C ARG A 2 -1.49 -20.97 -7.77
N PHE A 3 -2.33 -20.34 -8.60
CA PHE A 3 -1.90 -19.62 -9.80
C PHE A 3 -2.24 -18.14 -9.67
N ILE A 4 -1.22 -17.29 -9.65
CA ILE A 4 -1.36 -15.86 -9.40
C ILE A 4 -0.97 -15.10 -10.66
N ILE A 5 -1.79 -14.16 -11.08
CA ILE A 5 -1.51 -13.20 -12.13
C ILE A 5 -1.13 -11.88 -11.47
N VAL A 6 0.14 -11.49 -11.61
CA VAL A 6 0.66 -10.22 -11.11
C VAL A 6 0.62 -9.21 -12.25
N THR A 7 -0.20 -8.19 -12.10
CA THR A 7 -0.33 -7.09 -13.07
C THR A 7 -0.48 -5.76 -12.36
N GLY A 8 -0.68 -4.67 -13.12
CA GLY A 8 -0.79 -3.34 -12.54
C GLY A 8 -0.09 -2.26 -13.36
N MET A 9 -0.17 -1.04 -12.85
CA MET A 9 0.45 0.15 -13.44
C MET A 9 1.96 -0.04 -13.59
N SER A 10 2.53 0.49 -14.68
CA SER A 10 3.97 0.46 -14.85
C SER A 10 4.65 1.33 -13.78
N GLY A 11 5.65 0.76 -13.09
CA GLY A 11 6.29 1.41 -11.93
C GLY A 11 5.57 1.18 -10.59
N ALA A 12 4.48 0.42 -10.54
CA ALA A 12 3.80 0.06 -9.28
C ALA A 12 4.48 -1.07 -8.49
N GLY A 13 5.59 -1.65 -8.98
CA GLY A 13 6.35 -2.64 -8.21
C GLY A 13 6.14 -4.11 -8.62
N LYS A 14 5.63 -4.38 -9.84
CA LYS A 14 5.45 -5.76 -10.37
C LYS A 14 6.70 -6.64 -10.21
N SER A 15 7.87 -6.11 -10.57
CA SER A 15 9.14 -6.85 -10.42
C SER A 15 9.48 -7.15 -8.95
N THR A 16 9.12 -6.27 -8.02
CA THR A 16 9.30 -6.52 -6.58
C THR A 16 8.33 -7.60 -6.11
N ALA A 17 7.08 -7.59 -6.58
CA ALA A 17 6.11 -8.62 -6.26
C ALA A 17 6.51 -10.00 -6.80
N LEU A 18 6.96 -10.10 -8.05
CA LEU A 18 7.44 -11.38 -8.62
C LEU A 18 8.63 -11.95 -7.84
N ARG A 19 9.63 -11.12 -7.50
CA ARG A 19 10.73 -11.55 -6.63
C ARG A 19 10.26 -12.02 -5.26
N THR A 20 9.25 -11.36 -4.71
CA THR A 20 8.64 -11.76 -3.44
C THR A 20 7.98 -13.14 -3.57
N PHE A 21 7.27 -13.42 -4.66
CA PHE A 21 6.72 -14.75 -4.93
C PHE A 21 7.81 -15.81 -5.16
N GLU A 22 8.92 -15.48 -5.84
CA GLU A 22 10.08 -16.37 -5.98
C GLU A 22 10.64 -16.77 -4.61
N ASP A 23 10.80 -15.81 -3.69
CA ASP A 23 11.24 -16.07 -2.31
C ASP A 23 10.30 -17.05 -1.58
N PHE A 24 9.00 -17.09 -1.95
CA PHE A 24 7.98 -17.98 -1.36
C PHE A 24 7.81 -19.31 -2.11
N GLY A 25 8.73 -19.61 -3.02
CA GLY A 25 8.75 -20.87 -3.76
C GLY A 25 7.72 -20.95 -4.87
N TYR A 26 7.20 -19.82 -5.36
CA TYR A 26 6.42 -19.79 -6.59
C TYR A 26 7.34 -19.90 -7.81
N PHE A 27 6.92 -20.68 -8.80
CA PHE A 27 7.51 -20.62 -10.13
C PHE A 27 7.06 -19.32 -10.81
N CYS A 28 7.98 -18.38 -10.97
CA CYS A 28 7.67 -17.05 -11.49
C CYS A 28 8.07 -16.92 -12.96
N VAL A 29 7.17 -16.33 -13.75
CA VAL A 29 7.44 -15.97 -15.15
C VAL A 29 7.13 -14.50 -15.35
N ASP A 30 8.12 -13.70 -15.71
CA ASP A 30 7.94 -12.26 -16.00
C ASP A 30 7.68 -12.03 -17.49
N ASN A 31 6.82 -11.07 -17.78
CA ASN A 31 6.52 -10.58 -19.13
C ASN A 31 6.08 -11.67 -20.12
N LEU A 32 5.26 -12.63 -19.68
CA LEU A 32 4.72 -13.65 -20.58
C LEU A 32 3.74 -13.00 -21.57
N PRO A 33 3.91 -13.22 -22.89
CA PRO A 33 2.94 -12.79 -23.88
C PRO A 33 1.55 -13.38 -23.60
N VAL A 34 0.51 -12.55 -23.69
CA VAL A 34 -0.88 -12.93 -23.39
C VAL A 34 -1.35 -14.15 -24.19
N GLN A 35 -0.90 -14.26 -25.44
CA GLN A 35 -1.20 -15.37 -26.35
C GLN A 35 -0.68 -16.73 -25.85
N LEU A 36 0.34 -16.73 -24.99
CA LEU A 36 0.95 -17.94 -24.46
C LEU A 36 0.35 -18.39 -23.13
N ILE A 37 -0.52 -17.59 -22.51
CA ILE A 37 -1.08 -17.88 -21.19
C ILE A 37 -1.87 -19.19 -21.21
N GLU A 38 -2.75 -19.40 -22.21
CA GLU A 38 -3.56 -20.62 -22.29
C GLU A 38 -2.67 -21.87 -22.42
N ARG A 39 -1.70 -21.84 -23.34
CA ARG A 39 -0.73 -22.92 -23.50
C ARG A 39 0.10 -23.16 -22.25
N PHE A 40 0.48 -22.09 -21.57
CA PHE A 40 1.21 -22.20 -20.31
C PHE A 40 0.34 -22.89 -19.26
N THR A 41 -0.92 -22.48 -19.08
CA THR A 41 -1.84 -23.12 -18.13
C THR A 41 -2.12 -24.58 -18.46
N GLU A 42 -2.19 -24.97 -19.74
CA GLU A 42 -2.31 -26.36 -20.17
C GLU A 42 -1.11 -27.21 -19.71
N ILE A 43 0.11 -26.68 -19.85
CA ILE A 43 1.34 -27.35 -19.40
C ILE A 43 1.37 -27.45 -17.87
N MET A 44 0.95 -26.41 -17.15
CA MET A 44 0.92 -26.44 -15.67
C MET A 44 -0.14 -27.41 -15.14
N ALA A 45 -1.23 -27.64 -15.90
CA ALA A 45 -2.28 -28.57 -15.53
C ALA A 45 -1.88 -30.03 -15.75
N ASP A 46 -0.83 -30.30 -16.51
CA ASP A 46 -0.27 -31.64 -16.65
C ASP A 46 0.44 -32.06 -15.36
N LYS A 47 0.17 -33.30 -14.89
CA LYS A 47 0.70 -33.85 -13.64
C LYS A 47 2.22 -34.06 -13.65
N SER A 48 2.85 -33.87 -14.81
CA SER A 48 4.30 -33.91 -14.99
C SER A 48 4.99 -32.62 -14.53
N PHE A 49 4.26 -31.52 -14.38
CA PHE A 49 4.79 -30.24 -13.91
C PHE A 49 4.86 -30.22 -12.38
N THR A 50 6.04 -29.91 -11.84
CA THR A 50 6.37 -30.09 -10.41
C THR A 50 6.05 -28.89 -9.50
N PRO A 51 6.01 -27.63 -9.97
CA PRO A 51 5.56 -26.52 -9.12
C PRO A 51 4.05 -26.49 -8.87
N ASP A 52 3.66 -26.59 -7.60
CA ASP A 52 2.27 -26.40 -7.15
C ASP A 52 1.85 -24.92 -6.97
N LYS A 53 2.82 -24.00 -7.11
CA LYS A 53 2.65 -22.55 -6.93
C LYS A 53 3.27 -21.81 -8.12
N VAL A 54 2.49 -20.98 -8.80
CA VAL A 54 2.90 -20.26 -10.01
C VAL A 54 2.50 -18.79 -9.91
N ALA A 55 3.41 -17.88 -10.25
CA ALA A 55 3.13 -16.45 -10.33
C ALA A 55 3.53 -15.90 -11.70
N LEU A 56 2.57 -15.27 -12.38
CA LEU A 56 2.70 -14.83 -13.75
C LEU A 56 2.67 -13.30 -13.83
N GLY A 57 3.80 -12.70 -14.19
CA GLY A 57 3.92 -11.29 -14.50
C GLY A 57 3.35 -10.97 -15.88
N ILE A 58 2.23 -10.24 -15.93
CA ILE A 58 1.67 -9.76 -17.19
C ILE A 58 1.89 -8.26 -17.31
N ASP A 59 2.58 -7.86 -18.38
CA ASP A 59 2.80 -6.44 -18.66
C ASP A 59 1.85 -5.94 -19.75
N ALA A 60 0.93 -5.07 -19.35
CA ALA A 60 -0.14 -4.48 -20.14
C ALA A 60 0.34 -3.46 -21.21
N ARG A 61 1.64 -3.41 -21.50
CA ARG A 61 2.30 -2.34 -22.27
C ARG A 61 1.84 -2.25 -23.72
N ASN A 62 1.39 -3.35 -24.31
CA ASN A 62 0.95 -3.40 -25.70
C ASN A 62 -0.58 -3.34 -25.75
N GLY A 63 -1.13 -2.27 -26.33
CA GLY A 63 -2.58 -2.03 -26.37
C GLY A 63 -3.39 -3.18 -26.95
N GLU A 64 -2.89 -3.86 -27.98
CA GLU A 64 -3.53 -5.04 -28.58
C GLU A 64 -3.51 -6.28 -27.65
N ALA A 65 -2.61 -6.34 -26.68
CA ALA A 65 -2.50 -7.46 -25.75
C ALA A 65 -3.54 -7.40 -24.62
N LEU A 66 -4.13 -6.24 -24.33
CA LEU A 66 -5.05 -6.06 -23.21
C LEU A 66 -6.46 -6.57 -23.50
N ASP A 67 -6.99 -6.29 -24.69
CA ASP A 67 -8.30 -6.82 -25.10
C ASP A 67 -8.23 -8.36 -25.17
N ALA A 68 -7.16 -8.89 -25.77
CA ALA A 68 -6.89 -10.32 -25.81
C ALA A 68 -6.74 -10.93 -24.40
N LEU A 69 -6.23 -10.19 -23.42
CA LEU A 69 -6.08 -10.68 -22.05
C LEU A 69 -7.44 -10.91 -21.40
N SER A 70 -8.39 -9.99 -21.58
CA SER A 70 -9.75 -10.16 -21.06
C SER A 70 -10.42 -11.44 -21.58
N GLU A 71 -10.27 -11.72 -22.88
CA GLU A 71 -10.80 -12.94 -23.52
C GLU A 71 -10.12 -14.21 -23.02
N VAL A 72 -8.79 -14.17 -22.83
CA VAL A 72 -8.03 -15.29 -22.26
C VAL A 72 -8.48 -15.58 -20.83
N LEU A 73 -8.60 -14.55 -19.97
CA LEU A 73 -9.04 -14.70 -18.59
C LEU A 73 -10.46 -15.29 -18.50
N LEU A 74 -11.37 -14.85 -19.37
CA LEU A 74 -12.71 -15.43 -19.47
C LEU A 74 -12.68 -16.91 -19.87
N ARG A 75 -11.86 -17.28 -20.86
CA ARG A 75 -11.70 -18.68 -21.29
C ARG A 75 -11.11 -19.56 -20.20
N LEU A 76 -10.13 -19.08 -19.44
CA LEU A 76 -9.59 -19.79 -18.28
C LEU A 76 -10.68 -20.06 -17.24
N LYS A 77 -11.52 -19.06 -16.92
CA LYS A 77 -12.68 -19.25 -16.04
C LYS A 77 -13.68 -20.27 -16.58
N MET A 78 -14.00 -20.20 -17.88
CA MET A 78 -14.92 -21.16 -18.52
C MET A 78 -14.39 -22.59 -18.50
N ASN A 79 -13.07 -22.77 -18.59
CA ASN A 79 -12.39 -24.06 -18.48
C ASN A 79 -12.19 -24.52 -17.02
N ASN A 80 -12.82 -23.83 -16.06
CA ASN A 80 -12.75 -24.12 -14.63
C ASN A 80 -11.32 -24.10 -14.07
N PHE A 81 -10.45 -23.28 -14.67
CA PHE A 81 -9.10 -23.03 -14.16
C PHE A 81 -9.16 -21.93 -13.09
N HIS A 82 -8.69 -22.27 -11.88
CA HIS A 82 -8.66 -21.33 -10.77
C HIS A 82 -7.39 -20.47 -10.81
N TYR A 83 -7.56 -19.16 -10.79
CA TYR A 83 -6.47 -18.18 -10.70
C TYR A 83 -6.89 -16.99 -9.84
N GLU A 84 -5.90 -16.29 -9.30
CA GLU A 84 -6.07 -15.04 -8.55
C GLU A 84 -5.34 -13.91 -9.30
N ILE A 85 -5.90 -12.70 -9.33
CA ILE A 85 -5.27 -11.50 -9.89
C ILE A 85 -4.84 -10.57 -8.75
N MET A 86 -3.53 -10.30 -8.69
CA MET A 86 -2.96 -9.22 -7.89
C MET A 86 -2.69 -8.02 -8.80
N PHE A 87 -3.34 -6.91 -8.51
CA PHE A 87 -3.17 -5.64 -9.20
C PHE A 87 -2.38 -4.66 -8.32
N LEU A 88 -1.24 -4.20 -8.81
CA LEU A 88 -0.43 -3.18 -8.14
C LEU A 88 -0.73 -1.81 -8.73
N ASP A 89 -1.05 -0.85 -7.86
CA ASP A 89 -1.28 0.55 -8.26
C ASP A 89 -0.35 1.48 -7.48
N ALA A 90 -0.21 2.71 -7.97
CA ALA A 90 0.28 3.85 -7.22
C ALA A 90 -0.28 5.13 -7.84
N ASN A 91 -0.42 6.17 -7.05
CA ASN A 91 -0.89 7.46 -7.52
C ASN A 91 0.06 8.03 -8.60
N ASN A 92 -0.49 8.87 -9.47
CA ASN A 92 0.24 9.36 -10.64
C ASN A 92 1.51 10.11 -10.25
N THR A 93 1.49 10.88 -9.16
CA THR A 93 2.66 11.62 -8.67
C THR A 93 3.81 10.70 -8.27
N THR A 94 3.51 9.59 -7.58
CA THR A 94 4.50 8.58 -7.18
C THR A 94 5.05 7.85 -8.40
N LEU A 95 4.19 7.46 -9.34
CA LEU A 95 4.63 6.79 -10.57
C LEU A 95 5.58 7.67 -11.39
N VAL A 96 5.23 8.95 -11.60
CA VAL A 96 6.12 9.91 -12.28
C VAL A 96 7.47 10.02 -11.57
N LYS A 97 7.48 10.07 -10.23
CA LYS A 97 8.72 10.14 -9.45
C LYS A 97 9.59 8.89 -9.65
N ARG A 98 9.00 7.69 -9.56
CA ARG A 98 9.71 6.41 -9.77
C ARG A 98 10.29 6.28 -11.18
N TYR A 99 9.56 6.75 -12.20
CA TYR A 99 10.07 6.80 -13.57
C TYR A 99 11.28 7.73 -13.71
N LYS A 100 11.23 8.90 -13.08
CA LYS A 100 12.38 9.84 -13.05
C LYS A 100 13.59 9.26 -12.33
N GLU A 101 13.38 8.56 -11.21
CA GLU A 101 14.45 7.92 -10.44
C GLU A 101 15.13 6.77 -11.20
N THR A 102 14.32 5.92 -11.84
CA THR A 102 14.83 4.76 -12.59
C THR A 102 15.35 5.12 -13.99
N ARG A 103 15.11 6.37 -14.44
CA ARG A 103 15.43 6.85 -15.80
C ARG A 103 14.89 5.95 -16.92
N ARG A 104 13.81 5.22 -16.64
CA ARG A 104 13.14 4.38 -17.65
C ARG A 104 12.20 5.24 -18.48
N GLU A 105 12.03 4.88 -19.74
CA GLU A 105 11.01 5.49 -20.59
C GLU A 105 9.66 4.82 -20.34
N HIS A 106 8.59 5.60 -20.39
CA HIS A 106 7.25 5.05 -20.27
C HIS A 106 6.81 4.48 -21.64
N PRO A 107 6.43 3.18 -21.74
CA PRO A 107 6.16 2.51 -23.01
C PRO A 107 5.08 3.19 -23.87
N LEU A 108 4.05 3.75 -23.22
CA LEU A 108 2.96 4.48 -23.88
C LEU A 108 3.23 5.99 -24.06
N ALA A 109 4.42 6.48 -23.69
CA ALA A 109 4.80 7.89 -23.83
C ALA A 109 5.69 8.12 -25.07
N VAL A 110 5.35 7.51 -26.20
CA VAL A 110 6.17 7.50 -27.44
C VAL A 110 6.47 8.90 -27.98
N LEU A 111 5.63 9.91 -27.68
CA LEU A 111 5.79 11.31 -28.10
C LEU A 111 5.36 12.34 -27.03
N GLY A 112 5.11 11.92 -25.78
CA GLY A 112 4.40 12.72 -24.77
C GLY A 112 5.08 12.74 -23.40
N ARG A 113 4.48 13.43 -22.42
CA ARG A 113 5.00 13.44 -21.05
C ARG A 113 4.71 12.08 -20.40
N VAL A 114 5.56 11.67 -19.45
CA VAL A 114 5.33 10.45 -18.64
C VAL A 114 3.95 10.46 -17.98
N GLU A 115 3.48 11.65 -17.59
CA GLU A 115 2.14 11.89 -17.06
C GLU A 115 1.02 11.43 -18.01
N ASP A 116 1.14 11.75 -19.31
CA ASP A 116 0.16 11.37 -20.32
C ASP A 116 0.16 9.85 -20.54
N GLY A 117 1.35 9.24 -20.53
CA GLY A 117 1.52 7.78 -20.62
C GLY A 117 0.84 7.04 -19.47
N ILE A 118 1.04 7.52 -18.24
CA ILE A 118 0.42 6.96 -17.03
C ILE A 118 -1.11 7.09 -17.09
N ALA A 119 -1.62 8.26 -17.50
CA ALA A 119 -3.06 8.48 -17.62
C ALA A 119 -3.71 7.55 -18.65
N LEU A 120 -3.06 7.33 -19.79
CA LEU A 120 -3.53 6.41 -20.82
C LEU A 120 -3.47 4.95 -20.34
N GLU A 121 -2.38 4.55 -19.70
CA GLU A 121 -2.21 3.21 -19.13
C GLU A 121 -3.35 2.91 -18.14
N ARG A 122 -3.60 3.84 -17.20
CA ARG A 122 -4.63 3.69 -16.17
C ARG A 122 -6.02 3.43 -16.74
N LYS A 123 -6.38 4.10 -17.85
CA LYS A 123 -7.65 3.84 -18.56
C LYS A 123 -7.68 2.43 -19.15
N LYS A 124 -6.58 1.98 -19.75
CA LYS A 124 -6.49 0.68 -20.40
C LYS A 124 -6.52 -0.49 -19.42
N VAL A 125 -5.90 -0.34 -18.24
CA VAL A 125 -5.84 -1.41 -17.23
C VAL A 125 -6.97 -1.34 -16.19
N ALA A 126 -7.92 -0.42 -16.35
CA ALA A 126 -9.02 -0.22 -15.40
C ALA A 126 -9.83 -1.51 -15.19
N PHE A 127 -10.12 -2.25 -16.27
CA PHE A 127 -10.85 -3.51 -16.18
C PHE A 127 -10.10 -4.55 -15.33
N LEU A 128 -8.76 -4.62 -15.44
CA LEU A 128 -7.96 -5.55 -14.65
C LEU A 128 -8.05 -5.20 -13.17
N ARG A 129 -8.02 -3.90 -12.83
CA ARG A 129 -8.20 -3.44 -11.46
C ARG A 129 -9.58 -3.78 -10.91
N GLU A 130 -10.64 -3.62 -11.71
CA GLU A 130 -12.02 -3.95 -11.31
C GLU A 130 -12.25 -5.44 -11.10
N THR A 131 -11.56 -6.28 -11.88
CA THR A 131 -11.66 -7.75 -11.78
C THR A 131 -10.60 -8.37 -10.86
N ALA A 132 -9.74 -7.58 -10.24
CA ALA A 132 -8.65 -8.07 -9.41
C ALA A 132 -9.17 -8.61 -8.08
N ASP A 133 -8.61 -9.74 -7.63
CA ASP A 133 -8.89 -10.30 -6.32
C ASP A 133 -8.21 -9.46 -5.23
N TYR A 134 -7.01 -8.92 -5.51
CA TYR A 134 -6.27 -8.05 -4.61
C TYR A 134 -5.77 -6.80 -5.32
N VAL A 135 -6.01 -5.64 -4.74
CA VAL A 135 -5.46 -4.35 -5.20
C VAL A 135 -4.54 -3.79 -4.11
N ILE A 136 -3.25 -3.67 -4.40
CA ILE A 136 -2.26 -3.11 -3.47
C ILE A 136 -1.88 -1.70 -3.95
N ASP A 137 -2.17 -0.69 -3.13
CA ASP A 137 -1.68 0.67 -3.37
C ASP A 137 -0.25 0.81 -2.83
N THR A 138 0.69 0.88 -3.76
CA THR A 138 2.11 1.01 -3.47
C THR A 138 2.57 2.45 -3.38
N SER A 139 1.67 3.44 -3.44
CA SER A 139 1.99 4.89 -3.44
C SER A 139 2.95 5.30 -2.34
N MET A 140 2.77 4.70 -1.16
CA MET A 140 3.47 5.02 0.07
C MET A 140 4.34 3.87 0.59
N LEU A 141 4.37 2.74 -0.13
CA LEU A 141 5.11 1.56 0.28
C LEU A 141 6.56 1.63 -0.22
N LEU A 142 7.50 1.27 0.65
CA LEU A 142 8.83 0.88 0.23
C LEU A 142 8.81 -0.55 -0.30
N ALA A 143 9.86 -0.96 -1.01
CA ALA A 143 9.96 -2.32 -1.56
C ALA A 143 9.83 -3.42 -0.49
N ARG A 144 10.36 -3.17 0.72
CA ARG A 144 10.22 -4.09 1.86
C ARG A 144 8.79 -4.16 2.39
N ASP A 145 8.06 -3.05 2.36
CA ASP A 145 6.70 -2.98 2.87
C ASP A 145 5.77 -3.72 1.90
N LEU A 146 5.97 -3.54 0.58
CA LEU A 146 5.28 -4.33 -0.45
C LEU A 146 5.53 -5.84 -0.27
N LYS A 147 6.75 -6.25 0.08
CA LYS A 147 7.05 -7.65 0.37
C LYS A 147 6.19 -8.16 1.54
N HIS A 148 6.14 -7.44 2.65
CA HIS A 148 5.31 -7.79 3.80
C HIS A 148 3.81 -7.82 3.49
N GLU A 149 3.32 -6.92 2.64
CA GLU A 149 1.92 -6.95 2.19
C GLU A 149 1.60 -8.23 1.41
N ILE A 150 2.49 -8.65 0.51
CA ILE A 150 2.32 -9.90 -0.24
C ILE A 150 2.43 -11.12 0.69
N GLU A 151 3.33 -11.09 1.66
CA GLU A 151 3.41 -12.12 2.72
C GLU A 151 2.08 -12.24 3.46
N ALA A 152 1.51 -11.13 3.92
CA ALA A 152 0.27 -11.15 4.69
C ALA A 152 -0.93 -11.71 3.90
N ILE A 153 -0.96 -11.52 2.57
CA ILE A 153 -2.04 -12.04 1.72
C ILE A 153 -1.87 -13.53 1.42
N TYR A 154 -0.62 -14.01 1.26
CA TYR A 154 -0.32 -15.34 0.69
C TYR A 154 0.35 -16.32 1.65
N GLU A 155 0.81 -15.89 2.84
CA GLU A 155 1.39 -16.76 3.88
C GLU A 155 0.25 -17.41 4.69
N GLU A 156 -0.14 -18.63 4.29
CA GLU A 156 -1.24 -19.42 4.88
C GLU A 156 -1.04 -19.83 6.36
N GLU A 157 0.12 -19.57 6.97
CA GLU A 157 0.43 -19.98 8.35
C GLU A 157 0.32 -18.88 9.41
N LYS A 158 0.04 -17.63 9.02
CA LYS A 158 -0.41 -16.63 9.98
C LYS A 158 -1.83 -16.24 9.66
N ALA A 159 -2.72 -16.49 10.61
CA ALA A 159 -4.06 -15.92 10.64
C ALA A 159 -4.01 -14.38 10.85
N TYR A 160 -3.22 -13.65 10.06
CA TYR A 160 -3.45 -12.24 9.86
C TYR A 160 -4.70 -12.15 9.00
N ASN A 161 -5.72 -11.45 9.50
CA ASN A 161 -6.82 -11.06 8.64
C ASN A 161 -6.22 -10.28 7.48
N SER A 162 -6.78 -10.42 6.28
CA SER A 162 -6.39 -9.72 5.04
C SER A 162 -6.60 -8.20 5.09
N MET A 163 -6.50 -7.59 6.27
CA MET A 163 -6.77 -6.21 6.59
C MET A 163 -5.47 -5.47 6.86
N VAL A 164 -5.25 -4.40 6.09
CA VAL A 164 -4.12 -3.50 6.21
C VAL A 164 -4.56 -2.22 6.90
N VAL A 165 -3.94 -1.91 8.04
CA VAL A 165 -4.22 -0.71 8.82
C VAL A 165 -3.08 0.28 8.60
N THR A 166 -3.36 1.37 7.91
CA THR A 166 -2.41 2.49 7.80
C THR A 166 -2.66 3.49 8.90
N VAL A 167 -1.67 3.70 9.78
CA VAL A 167 -1.64 4.80 10.73
C VAL A 167 -0.75 5.89 10.15
N MET A 168 -1.30 7.09 9.97
CA MET A 168 -0.52 8.21 9.47
C MET A 168 -0.60 9.45 10.34
N SER A 169 0.44 10.27 10.32
CA SER A 169 0.41 11.59 10.96
C SER A 169 0.41 12.71 9.94
N PHE A 170 -0.34 13.78 10.21
CA PHE A 170 -0.40 14.95 9.34
C PHE A 170 -0.54 16.28 10.10
N GLY A 171 -0.30 17.38 9.40
CA GLY A 171 -0.52 18.75 9.88
C GLY A 171 -1.81 19.35 9.31
N TYR A 172 -2.72 19.80 10.18
CA TYR A 172 -3.95 20.51 9.77
C TYR A 172 -3.66 21.73 8.88
N LYS A 173 -2.51 22.40 9.07
CA LYS A 173 -2.10 23.52 8.22
C LYS A 173 -1.86 23.13 6.75
N PHE A 174 -1.73 21.84 6.46
CA PHE A 174 -1.53 21.27 5.13
C PHE A 174 -2.77 20.52 4.60
N GLY A 175 -3.91 20.61 5.29
CA GLY A 175 -5.16 19.96 4.91
C GLY A 175 -5.27 18.52 5.42
N ILE A 176 -6.50 18.01 5.47
CA ILE A 176 -6.80 16.63 5.90
C ILE A 176 -6.47 15.67 4.74
N PRO A 177 -5.79 14.53 4.96
CA PRO A 177 -5.59 13.50 3.92
C PRO A 177 -6.94 13.02 3.37
N ALA A 178 -7.08 12.97 2.05
CA ALA A 178 -8.34 12.59 1.40
C ALA A 178 -8.64 11.09 1.55
N GLU A 179 -7.58 10.30 1.75
CA GLU A 179 -7.58 8.85 1.94
C GLU A 179 -7.93 8.41 3.37
N ALA A 180 -8.13 9.35 4.32
CA ALA A 180 -8.37 9.00 5.72
C ALA A 180 -9.81 8.52 5.95
N ASP A 181 -9.98 7.30 6.47
CA ASP A 181 -11.28 6.81 6.97
C ASP A 181 -11.61 7.45 8.33
N TYR A 182 -10.61 7.58 9.20
CA TYR A 182 -10.74 8.21 10.51
C TYR A 182 -9.72 9.34 10.68
N VAL A 183 -10.19 10.50 11.11
CA VAL A 183 -9.34 11.66 11.40
C VAL A 183 -9.42 11.97 12.89
N ILE A 184 -8.28 11.90 13.57
CA ILE A 184 -8.16 12.03 15.01
C ILE A 184 -7.34 13.28 15.33
N ASP A 185 -7.92 14.21 16.09
CA ASP A 185 -7.26 15.46 16.46
C ASP A 185 -6.45 15.32 17.76
N ALA A 186 -5.13 15.48 17.66
CA ALA A 186 -4.18 15.43 18.77
C ALA A 186 -3.74 16.83 19.25
N ARG A 187 -4.38 17.93 18.79
CA ARG A 187 -4.00 19.31 19.15
C ARG A 187 -4.25 19.67 20.62
N PHE A 188 -5.03 18.89 21.35
CA PHE A 188 -5.27 19.10 22.77
C PHE A 188 -4.12 18.65 23.67
N LEU A 189 -3.24 17.77 23.17
CA LEU A 189 -2.09 17.26 23.92
C LEU A 189 -1.03 18.34 24.17
N PRO A 190 -0.17 18.17 25.20
CA PRO A 190 0.94 19.06 25.51
C PRO A 190 1.74 19.44 24.25
N ASN A 191 1.98 20.74 24.06
CA ASN A 191 2.55 21.26 22.82
C ASN A 191 4.06 21.54 22.96
N PRO A 192 4.94 20.67 22.45
CA PRO A 192 6.40 20.81 22.59
C PRO A 192 6.98 21.96 21.77
N TYR A 193 6.17 22.63 20.93
CA TYR A 193 6.62 23.75 20.10
C TYR A 193 7.20 24.93 20.90
N TYR A 194 6.71 25.15 22.13
CA TYR A 194 7.16 26.26 22.98
C TYR A 194 8.48 25.97 23.69
N ASP A 195 8.92 24.71 23.73
CA ASP A 195 10.23 24.33 24.23
C ASP A 195 11.25 24.43 23.08
N THR A 196 12.24 25.32 23.21
CA THR A 196 13.21 25.60 22.15
C THR A 196 14.11 24.41 21.83
N THR A 197 14.30 23.49 22.78
CA THR A 197 15.10 22.27 22.60
C THR A 197 14.30 21.21 21.84
N LEU A 198 13.01 21.06 22.15
CA LEU A 198 12.12 20.08 21.51
C LEU A 198 11.56 20.56 20.16
N ARG A 199 11.49 21.88 19.95
CA ARG A 199 10.94 22.47 18.71
C ARG A 199 11.60 21.94 17.44
N LYS A 200 12.92 21.70 17.48
CA LYS A 200 13.70 21.18 16.35
C LYS A 200 13.58 19.66 16.16
N MET A 201 13.13 18.96 17.19
CA MET A 201 12.94 17.51 17.19
C MET A 201 11.61 17.13 16.55
N THR A 202 11.29 15.84 16.49
CA THR A 202 10.07 15.27 15.92
C THR A 202 9.45 14.28 16.89
N GLY A 203 8.23 13.83 16.62
CA GLY A 203 7.59 12.78 17.43
C GLY A 203 8.27 11.40 17.34
N ASP A 204 9.29 11.22 16.49
CA ASP A 204 10.15 10.03 16.50
C ASP A 204 11.15 10.07 17.66
N ASP A 205 11.47 11.28 18.15
CA ASP A 205 12.42 11.44 19.23
C ASP A 205 11.76 11.19 20.59
N LYS A 206 12.39 10.33 21.41
CA LYS A 206 11.87 9.93 22.71
C LYS A 206 11.55 11.11 23.63
N ALA A 207 12.39 12.15 23.64
CA ALA A 207 12.16 13.34 24.47
C ALA A 207 10.86 14.08 24.09
N VAL A 208 10.51 14.12 22.80
CA VAL A 208 9.24 14.69 22.34
C VAL A 208 8.07 13.78 22.72
N GLN A 209 8.24 12.46 22.60
CA GLN A 209 7.20 11.52 23.01
C GLN A 209 6.89 11.63 24.50
N GLU A 210 7.91 11.61 25.36
CA GLU A 210 7.77 11.78 26.81
C GLU A 210 7.08 13.11 27.16
N TYR A 211 7.43 14.20 26.47
CA TYR A 211 6.78 15.50 26.67
C TYR A 211 5.30 15.47 26.27
N VAL A 212 4.97 14.93 25.10
CA VAL A 212 3.59 14.85 24.58
C VAL A 212 2.72 13.94 25.45
N MET A 213 3.31 12.87 26.01
CA MET A 213 2.62 11.91 26.86
C MET A 213 2.56 12.34 28.34
N ALA A 214 3.18 13.46 28.70
CA ALA A 214 3.20 13.97 30.06
C ALA A 214 1.78 14.26 30.58
N GLY A 215 1.55 13.96 31.87
CA GLY A 215 0.25 14.17 32.52
C GLY A 215 -0.77 13.05 32.32
N GLY A 216 -0.45 12.01 31.54
CA GLY A 216 -1.25 10.78 31.43
C GLY A 216 -2.46 10.85 30.49
N ASP A 217 -2.88 12.05 30.07
CA ASP A 217 -3.97 12.22 29.10
C ASP A 217 -3.66 11.56 27.74
N GLY A 218 -2.39 11.60 27.31
CA GLY A 218 -1.94 10.90 26.10
C GLY A 218 -2.17 9.39 26.16
N GLU A 219 -1.92 8.76 27.31
CA GLU A 219 -2.16 7.31 27.46
C GLU A 219 -3.64 6.98 27.50
N ARG A 220 -4.44 7.76 28.25
CA ARG A 220 -5.90 7.60 28.27
C ARG A 220 -6.50 7.76 26.88
N PHE A 221 -5.94 8.68 26.08
CA PHE A 221 -6.34 8.86 24.70
C PHE A 221 -6.02 7.66 23.82
N LEU A 222 -4.79 7.12 23.89
CA LEU A 222 -4.40 5.92 23.16
C LEU A 222 -5.23 4.69 23.56
N ASP A 223 -5.55 4.53 24.84
CA ASP A 223 -6.43 3.45 25.32
C ASP A 223 -7.83 3.54 24.70
N GLY A 224 -8.41 4.76 24.66
CA GLY A 224 -9.70 5.00 24.03
C GLY A 224 -9.68 4.71 22.52
N LEU A 225 -8.61 5.11 21.83
CA LEU A 225 -8.43 4.78 20.41
C LEU A 225 -8.30 3.28 20.17
N MET A 226 -7.57 2.55 21.03
CA MET A 226 -7.45 1.10 20.93
C MET A 226 -8.79 0.39 21.15
N GLN A 227 -9.60 0.85 22.11
CA GLN A 227 -10.94 0.31 22.31
C GLN A 227 -11.84 0.55 21.08
N LEU A 228 -11.76 1.75 20.49
CA LEU A 228 -12.51 2.08 19.27
C LEU A 228 -12.09 1.19 18.10
N PHE A 229 -10.79 1.12 17.81
CA PHE A 229 -10.29 0.45 16.61
C PHE A 229 -10.33 -1.08 16.69
N SER A 230 -10.16 -1.66 17.89
CA SER A 230 -10.39 -3.10 18.10
C SER A 230 -11.85 -3.52 17.83
N PHE A 231 -12.80 -2.61 18.03
CA PHE A 231 -14.20 -2.84 17.67
C PHE A 231 -14.48 -2.56 16.19
N VAL A 232 -14.02 -1.43 15.65
CA VAL A 232 -14.44 -0.92 14.34
C VAL A 232 -13.76 -1.64 13.17
N ILE A 233 -12.46 -1.88 13.24
CA ILE A 233 -11.70 -2.48 12.12
C ILE A 233 -12.29 -3.83 11.67
N PRO A 234 -12.62 -4.78 12.57
CA PRO A 234 -13.27 -6.03 12.16
C PRO A 234 -14.64 -5.85 11.48
N GLN A 235 -15.37 -4.76 11.78
CA GLN A 235 -16.70 -4.53 11.21
C GLN A 235 -16.62 -4.09 9.76
N PHE A 236 -15.64 -3.24 9.40
CA PHE A 236 -15.42 -2.85 8.00
C PHE A 236 -15.04 -4.05 7.14
N LEU A 237 -14.16 -4.92 7.64
CA LEU A 237 -13.81 -6.16 6.96
C LEU A 237 -15.03 -7.07 6.76
N LYS A 238 -15.81 -7.31 7.82
CA LYS A 238 -16.94 -8.27 7.78
C LYS A 238 -18.15 -7.77 6.99
N LYS A 239 -18.44 -6.46 7.04
CA LYS A 239 -19.68 -5.90 6.47
C LYS A 239 -19.49 -5.32 5.07
N GLU A 240 -18.33 -4.74 4.79
CA GLU A 240 -18.06 -4.07 3.52
C GLU A 240 -16.99 -4.79 2.68
N GLY A 241 -16.33 -5.82 3.22
CA GLY A 241 -15.23 -6.49 2.51
C GLY A 241 -14.04 -5.57 2.26
N ARG A 242 -13.88 -4.50 3.06
CA ARG A 242 -12.71 -3.61 2.94
C ARG A 242 -11.51 -4.28 3.55
N HIS A 243 -10.43 -4.31 2.78
CA HIS A 243 -9.13 -4.86 3.17
C HIS A 243 -8.11 -3.77 3.56
N GLN A 244 -8.51 -2.50 3.52
CA GLN A 244 -7.68 -1.35 3.89
C GLN A 244 -8.44 -0.42 4.83
N PHE A 245 -7.73 0.14 5.81
CA PHE A 245 -8.27 1.12 6.74
C PHE A 245 -7.22 2.14 7.15
N VAL A 246 -7.55 3.42 7.00
CA VAL A 246 -6.62 4.53 7.16
C VAL A 246 -7.01 5.40 8.36
N ILE A 247 -6.13 5.45 9.35
CA ILE A 247 -6.25 6.28 10.55
C ILE A 247 -5.27 7.45 10.42
N ALA A 248 -5.79 8.67 10.31
CA ALA A 248 -5.00 9.89 10.24
C ALA A 248 -5.01 10.65 11.57
N ILE A 249 -3.84 10.82 12.17
CA ILE A 249 -3.63 11.60 13.38
C ILE A 249 -3.15 13.01 13.01
N GLY A 250 -3.91 14.03 13.39
CA GLY A 250 -3.66 15.42 13.04
C GLY A 250 -3.14 16.24 14.22
N CYS A 251 -2.09 17.03 14.01
CA CYS A 251 -1.78 18.18 14.86
C CYS A 251 -1.63 19.43 14.00
N THR A 252 -1.26 20.60 14.54
CA THR A 252 -1.17 21.81 13.70
C THR A 252 -0.10 21.68 12.60
N GLY A 253 1.11 21.27 12.97
CA GLY A 253 2.27 21.23 12.07
C GLY A 253 2.64 19.86 11.50
N GLY A 254 2.07 18.77 12.03
CA GLY A 254 2.34 17.42 11.56
C GLY A 254 3.69 16.83 11.98
N ARG A 255 4.37 17.42 12.99
CA ARG A 255 5.76 17.09 13.35
C ARG A 255 5.93 16.44 14.73
N HIS A 256 5.16 16.86 15.72
CA HIS A 256 5.36 16.44 17.13
C HIS A 256 4.23 15.55 17.61
N ARG A 257 3.15 16.15 18.14
CA ARG A 257 2.02 15.44 18.77
C ARG A 257 1.40 14.37 17.88
N SER A 258 1.15 14.69 16.61
CA SER A 258 0.57 13.73 15.67
C SER A 258 1.49 12.56 15.36
N VAL A 259 2.80 12.84 15.23
CA VAL A 259 3.81 11.80 14.97
C VAL A 259 3.94 10.89 16.19
N THR A 260 4.04 11.46 17.39
CA THR A 260 4.08 10.71 18.65
C THR A 260 2.88 9.76 18.78
N ILE A 261 1.66 10.29 18.61
CA ILE A 261 0.45 9.46 18.75
C ILE A 261 0.34 8.43 17.63
N ALA A 262 0.71 8.76 16.39
CA ALA A 262 0.74 7.79 15.30
C ALA A 262 1.72 6.64 15.57
N ASN A 263 2.93 6.94 16.07
CA ASN A 263 3.93 5.93 16.42
C ASN A 263 3.40 4.99 17.50
N LEU A 264 2.93 5.55 18.61
CA LEU A 264 2.47 4.76 19.75
C LEU A 264 1.20 3.97 19.42
N LEU A 265 0.27 4.54 18.67
CA LEU A 265 -0.92 3.83 18.21
C LEU A 265 -0.54 2.71 17.23
N GLY A 266 0.35 2.97 16.27
CA GLY A 266 0.85 1.97 15.32
C GLY A 266 1.45 0.76 16.03
N GLU A 267 2.30 0.99 17.03
CA GLU A 267 2.86 -0.11 17.84
C GLU A 267 1.78 -0.90 18.61
N ARG A 268 0.78 -0.22 19.18
CA ARG A 268 -0.32 -0.91 19.88
C ARG A 268 -1.19 -1.74 18.93
N ILE A 269 -1.46 -1.26 17.71
CA ILE A 269 -2.26 -1.98 16.72
C ILE A 269 -1.54 -3.23 16.22
N LYS A 270 -0.20 -3.28 16.22
CA LYS A 270 0.55 -4.51 15.87
C LYS A 270 0.24 -5.71 16.77
N SER A 271 -0.35 -5.50 17.94
CA SER A 271 -0.85 -6.59 18.79
C SER A 271 -2.14 -7.24 18.27
N LEU A 272 -2.80 -6.62 17.29
CA LEU A 272 -3.99 -7.13 16.60
C LEU A 272 -3.58 -7.97 15.38
N PRO A 273 -4.46 -8.84 14.85
CA PRO A 273 -4.15 -9.71 13.71
C PRO A 273 -4.25 -8.95 12.37
N TYR A 274 -3.58 -7.79 12.26
CA TYR A 274 -3.58 -6.94 11.07
C TYR A 274 -2.17 -6.54 10.66
N SER A 275 -1.96 -6.36 9.35
CA SER A 275 -0.77 -5.67 8.85
C SER A 275 -0.85 -4.18 9.19
N VAL A 276 0.21 -3.61 9.74
CA VAL A 276 0.24 -2.20 10.16
C VAL A 276 1.30 -1.44 9.38
N HIS A 277 0.86 -0.41 8.65
CA HIS A 277 1.73 0.52 7.96
C HIS A 277 1.73 1.87 8.69
N LEU A 278 2.91 2.44 8.92
CA LEU A 278 3.09 3.70 9.64
C LEU A 278 3.74 4.75 8.73
N PHE A 279 3.13 5.93 8.60
CA PHE A 279 3.61 6.97 7.69
C PHE A 279 3.44 8.39 8.22
N HIS A 280 4.44 9.25 8.03
CA HIS A 280 4.39 10.64 8.49
C HIS A 280 4.42 11.63 7.32
N ARG A 281 3.25 12.12 6.92
CA ARG A 281 3.08 12.96 5.72
C ARG A 281 3.87 14.26 5.78
N ASP A 282 3.84 14.91 6.94
CA ASP A 282 4.29 16.30 7.10
C ASP A 282 5.51 16.47 8.02
N ILE A 283 6.11 15.38 8.48
CA ILE A 283 7.20 15.40 9.48
C ILE A 283 8.41 16.23 9.01
N VAL A 284 8.67 16.23 7.70
CA VAL A 284 9.74 17.00 7.05
C VAL A 284 9.31 18.37 6.53
N ASN A 285 8.01 18.67 6.52
CA ASN A 285 7.45 19.87 5.88
C ASN A 285 7.58 21.13 6.75
N ASP A 286 7.88 20.99 8.04
CA ASP A 286 8.09 22.13 8.94
C ASP A 286 9.53 22.67 8.89
N LYS A 287 9.94 23.16 7.71
CA LYS A 287 11.13 24.02 7.56
C LYS A 287 10.86 25.48 7.90
N TYR A 288 9.63 25.83 8.29
CA TYR A 288 9.23 27.22 8.57
C TYR A 288 9.30 27.53 10.06
N VAL A 289 10.41 28.16 10.46
CA VAL A 289 10.51 28.89 11.72
C VAL A 289 9.69 30.18 11.56
N LYS A 290 8.46 30.20 12.07
CA LYS A 290 7.77 31.48 12.29
C LYS A 290 8.59 32.26 13.33
N GLY A 291 9.23 33.35 12.91
CA GLY A 291 9.88 34.32 13.81
C GLY A 291 11.40 34.47 13.73
N GLU A 292 12.11 33.99 12.70
CA GLU A 292 13.48 34.47 12.43
C GLU A 292 13.39 35.68 11.47
N ALA A 293 13.48 36.87 12.07
CA ALA A 293 13.82 38.14 11.42
C ALA A 293 15.17 38.60 11.99
#